data_AF-A0A3B0VJV0-F1
#
_entry.id   AF-A0A3B0VJV0-F1
#
_cell.length_a   1.000
_cell.length_b   1.000
_cell.length_c   1.000
_cell.angle_alpha   90.00
_cell.angle_beta   90.00
_cell.angle_gamma   90.00
#
_symmetry.space_group_name_H-M   'P 1'
#
loop_
_entity.id
_entity.type
_entity.pdbx_description
1 polymer ?
#
loop_
_entity_poly.entity_id
_entity_poly.type
_entity_poly.pdbx_seq_one_letter_code
_entity_poly.pdbx_strand_id
1 'polypeptide(L)'
;MLHRLLTAVSHHFATNLHDQSQTKQQIYDIFSDYSRSHELLREAGVPANEVSRANQYLRQLIIDFERMNNIARYRTPVTLRAYSRLFLNLFPILFGPSFANIAYPDHPSAGYVLALVYSLVLVSLDNIQDQLENPFDGVGADDLRLDVADEYSQLVKENVQ
;
A
#
# COMPACT_ATOMS: atom_id res chain seq x y z
N MET A 1 17.25 16.65 7.46
CA MET A 1 15.77 16.66 7.34
C MET A 1 15.26 15.45 6.56
N LEU A 2 15.86 15.11 5.41
CA LEU A 2 15.44 13.96 4.59
C LEU A 2 15.40 12.62 5.35
N HIS A 3 16.50 12.24 6.00
CA HIS A 3 16.57 11.01 6.80
C HIS A 3 15.44 10.94 7.84
N ARG A 4 15.25 12.02 8.64
CA ARG A 4 14.17 12.13 9.63
C ARG A 4 12.79 11.94 8.99
N LEU A 5 12.55 12.53 7.82
CA LEU A 5 11.29 12.39 7.09
C LEU A 5 11.05 10.94 6.67
N LEU A 6 12.03 10.29 6.03
CA LEU A 6 11.91 8.91 5.55
C LEU A 6 11.70 7.92 6.70
N THR A 7 12.43 8.08 7.81
CA THR A 7 12.24 7.25 9.01
C THR A 7 10.86 7.46 9.62
N ALA A 8 10.38 8.71 9.72
CA ALA A 8 9.06 9.00 10.27
C ALA A 8 7.93 8.42 9.39
N VAL A 9 8.08 8.51 8.06
CA VAL A 9 7.15 7.92 7.08
C VAL A 9 7.12 6.39 7.22
N SER A 10 8.29 5.74 7.25
CA SER A 10 8.40 4.29 7.45
C SER A 10 7.71 3.85 8.76
N HIS A 11 8.02 4.53 9.87
CA HIS A 11 7.41 4.25 11.16
C HIS A 11 5.89 4.47 11.18
N HIS A 12 5.39 5.51 10.51
CA HIS A 12 3.94 5.77 10.42
C HIS A 12 3.18 4.63 9.74
N PHE A 13 3.72 4.09 8.65
CA PHE A 13 3.11 2.98 7.92
C PHE A 13 3.29 1.62 8.60
N ALA A 14 4.37 1.42 9.36
CA ALA A 14 4.57 0.23 10.18
C ALA A 14 3.69 0.20 11.44
N THR A 15 3.23 1.37 11.91
CA THR A 15 2.35 1.47 13.10
C THR A 15 0.91 1.11 12.74
N ASN A 16 0.24 0.36 13.63
CA ASN A 16 -1.18 0.03 13.47
C ASN A 16 -2.05 1.29 13.26
N LEU A 17 -3.01 1.19 12.33
CA LEU A 17 -3.91 2.28 11.89
C LEU A 17 -4.62 3.03 13.04
N HIS A 18 -4.79 2.40 14.20
CA HIS A 18 -5.54 2.96 15.31
C HIS A 18 -4.78 4.07 16.08
N ASP A 19 -3.46 4.16 15.94
CA ASP A 19 -2.59 5.11 16.67
C ASP A 19 -1.77 6.02 15.73
N GLN A 20 -2.25 6.19 14.49
CA GLN A 20 -1.52 6.94 13.46
C GLN A 20 -1.58 8.47 13.61
N SER A 21 -2.37 9.00 14.54
CA SER A 21 -2.51 10.46 14.72
C SER A 21 -1.20 11.11 15.18
N GLN A 22 -0.51 10.49 16.15
CA GLN A 22 0.76 11.00 16.68
C GLN A 22 1.88 10.93 15.65
N THR A 23 2.01 9.79 14.96
CA THR A 23 3.04 9.59 13.93
C THR A 23 2.79 10.49 12.71
N LYS A 24 1.52 10.71 12.33
CA LYS A 24 1.16 11.69 11.30
C LYS A 24 1.56 13.10 11.73
N GLN A 25 1.31 13.48 12.97
CA GLN A 25 1.70 14.79 13.49
C GLN A 25 3.21 15.01 13.43
N GLN A 26 4.02 14.00 13.80
CA GLN A 26 5.48 14.05 13.69
C GLN A 26 5.95 14.33 12.24
N ILE A 27 5.28 13.76 11.24
CA ILE A 27 5.59 14.03 9.83
C ILE A 27 5.25 15.47 9.45
N TYR A 28 4.10 15.99 9.91
CA TYR A 28 3.72 17.38 9.69
C TYR A 28 4.64 18.39 10.39
N ASP A 29 5.19 18.05 11.55
CA ASP A 29 6.22 18.85 12.21
C ASP A 29 7.48 18.93 11.34
N ILE A 30 7.89 17.82 10.71
CA ILE A 30 9.01 17.81 9.77
C ILE A 30 8.71 18.64 8.51
N PHE A 31 7.50 18.57 7.95
CA PHE A 31 7.10 19.46 6.84
C PHE A 31 7.14 20.94 7.24
N SER A 32 6.82 21.25 8.49
CA SER A 32 6.91 22.61 9.04
C SER A 32 8.35 23.07 9.19
N ASP A 33 9.27 22.17 9.57
CA ASP A 33 10.73 22.42 9.56
C ASP A 33 11.22 22.79 8.14
N TYR A 34 10.76 22.06 7.11
CA TYR A 34 11.08 22.38 5.70
C TYR A 34 10.54 23.76 5.29
N SER A 35 9.28 24.06 5.62
CA SER A 35 8.67 25.36 5.30
C SER A 35 9.43 26.51 5.96
N ARG A 36 9.84 26.35 7.22
CA ARG A 36 10.69 27.33 7.93
C ARG A 36 12.05 27.49 7.26
N SER A 37 12.66 26.40 6.80
CA SER A 37 13.92 26.45 6.06
C SER A 37 13.80 27.26 4.76
N HIS A 38 12.68 27.14 4.03
CA HIS A 38 12.45 27.94 2.83
C HIS A 38 12.27 29.43 3.14
N GLU A 39 11.65 29.76 4.27
CA GLU A 39 11.51 31.14 4.74
C GLU A 39 12.86 31.76 5.11
N LEU A 40 13.74 31.02 5.78
CA LEU A 40 15.11 31.46 6.06
C LEU A 40 15.90 31.73 4.77
N LEU A 41 15.72 30.91 3.72
CA LEU A 41 16.32 31.16 2.40
C LEU A 41 15.81 32.45 1.77
N ARG A 42 14.51 32.73 1.92
CA ARG A 42 13.90 33.99 1.45
C ARG A 42 14.49 35.20 2.16
N GLU A 43 14.64 35.14 3.48
CA GLU A 43 15.28 36.19 4.28
C GLU A 43 16.76 36.38 3.93
N ALA A 44 17.47 35.30 3.57
CA ALA A 44 18.85 35.32 3.11
C ALA A 44 19.03 35.90 1.68
N GLY A 45 17.96 36.33 1.01
CA GLY A 45 18.01 36.98 -0.28
C GLY A 45 17.92 36.04 -1.49
N VAL A 46 17.53 34.78 -1.29
CA VAL A 46 17.26 33.86 -2.41
C VAL A 46 16.09 34.42 -3.25
N PRO A 47 16.21 34.44 -4.59
CA PRO A 47 15.15 34.91 -5.47
C PRO A 47 13.79 34.24 -5.19
N ALA A 48 12.72 35.04 -5.21
CA ALA A 48 11.38 34.60 -4.86
C ALA A 48 10.85 33.45 -5.76
N ASN A 49 11.30 33.38 -7.02
CA ASN A 49 10.98 32.29 -7.94
C ASN A 49 11.56 30.94 -7.48
N GLU A 50 12.79 30.92 -6.95
CA GLU A 50 13.42 29.69 -6.44
C GLU A 50 12.76 29.22 -5.13
N VAL A 51 12.44 30.15 -4.24
CA VAL A 51 11.67 29.84 -3.00
C VAL A 51 10.29 29.30 -3.34
N SER A 52 9.61 29.90 -4.34
CA SER A 52 8.31 29.41 -4.83
C SER A 52 8.42 27.99 -5.37
N ARG A 53 9.46 27.68 -6.14
CA ARG A 53 9.73 26.32 -6.65
C ARG A 53 9.96 25.33 -5.51
N ALA A 54 10.76 25.69 -4.50
CA ALA A 54 10.99 24.86 -3.32
C ALA A 54 9.68 24.54 -2.57
N ASN A 55 8.80 25.54 -2.41
CA ASN A 55 7.47 25.35 -1.82
C ASN A 55 6.56 24.44 -2.65
N GLN A 56 6.65 24.48 -3.98
CA GLN A 56 5.92 23.56 -4.85
C GLN A 56 6.38 22.11 -4.64
N TYR A 57 7.68 21.85 -4.52
CA TYR A 57 8.19 20.51 -4.22
C TYR A 57 7.78 20.03 -2.81
N LEU A 58 7.81 20.90 -1.80
CA LEU A 58 7.29 20.56 -0.47
C LEU A 58 5.80 20.21 -0.50
N ARG A 59 5.00 21.00 -1.23
CA ARG A 59 3.58 20.69 -1.45
C ARG A 59 3.40 19.32 -2.13
N GLN A 60 4.24 18.99 -3.11
CA GLN A 60 4.20 17.70 -3.78
C GLN A 60 4.48 16.54 -2.80
N LEU A 61 5.50 16.68 -1.94
CA LEU A 61 5.79 15.69 -0.88
C LEU A 61 4.61 15.48 0.07
N ILE A 62 3.94 16.56 0.48
CA ILE A 62 2.76 16.48 1.35
C ILE A 62 1.60 15.76 0.65
N ILE A 63 1.35 16.08 -0.63
CA ILE A 63 0.30 15.44 -1.43
C ILE A 63 0.56 13.94 -1.57
N ASP A 64 1.81 13.55 -1.88
CA ASP A 64 2.16 12.15 -2.08
C ASP A 64 2.10 11.36 -0.77
N PHE A 65 2.51 11.96 0.36
CA PHE A 65 2.28 11.38 1.68
C PHE A 65 0.78 11.15 1.97
N GLU A 66 -0.09 12.13 1.73
CA GLU A 66 -1.53 11.97 1.95
C GLU A 66 -2.17 10.94 1.01
N ARG A 67 -1.67 10.81 -0.23
CA ARG A 67 -2.10 9.75 -1.15
C ARG A 67 -1.75 8.38 -0.61
N MET A 68 -0.52 8.18 -0.14
CA MET A 68 -0.11 6.92 0.48
C MET A 68 -0.96 6.61 1.72
N ASN A 69 -1.19 7.61 2.57
CA ASN A 69 -2.04 7.48 3.76
C ASN A 69 -3.50 7.11 3.41
N ASN A 70 -4.05 7.69 2.34
CA ASN A 70 -5.38 7.31 1.86
C ASN A 70 -5.44 5.86 1.35
N ILE A 71 -4.44 5.40 0.61
CA ILE A 71 -4.34 3.99 0.17
C ILE A 71 -4.29 3.07 1.40
N ALA A 72 -3.47 3.40 2.40
CA ALA A 72 -3.36 2.59 3.62
C ALA A 72 -4.68 2.52 4.42
N ARG A 73 -5.46 3.61 4.40
CA ARG A 73 -6.70 3.76 5.20
C ARG A 73 -7.95 3.22 4.52
N TYR A 74 -8.07 3.36 3.20
CA TYR A 74 -9.23 2.95 2.43
C TYR A 74 -8.92 1.65 1.66
N ARG A 75 -8.91 0.54 2.41
CA ARG A 75 -8.76 -0.81 1.87
C ARG A 75 -10.10 -1.40 1.45
N THR A 76 -10.08 -2.59 0.85
CA THR A 76 -11.30 -3.31 0.47
C THR A 76 -12.15 -3.58 1.74
N PRO A 77 -13.45 -3.26 1.75
CA PRO A 77 -14.26 -3.43 2.95
C PRO A 77 -14.34 -4.90 3.35
N VAL A 78 -14.14 -5.16 4.65
CA VAL A 78 -14.15 -6.51 5.26
C VAL A 78 -15.40 -7.32 4.88
N THR A 79 -16.55 -6.66 4.73
CA THR A 79 -17.82 -7.29 4.34
C THR A 79 -17.77 -7.91 2.94
N LEU A 80 -17.15 -7.23 1.97
CA LEU A 80 -17.04 -7.75 0.60
C LEU A 80 -16.14 -8.98 0.55
N ARG A 81 -15.05 -8.98 1.34
CA ARG A 81 -14.16 -10.13 1.48
C ARG A 81 -14.85 -11.32 2.11
N ALA A 82 -15.59 -11.08 3.20
CA ALA A 82 -16.36 -12.14 3.85
C ALA A 82 -17.38 -12.77 2.88
N TYR A 83 -18.05 -11.96 2.08
CA TYR A 83 -18.94 -12.44 1.02
C TYR A 83 -18.21 -13.27 -0.05
N SER A 84 -17.07 -12.79 -0.57
CA SER A 84 -16.24 -13.52 -1.55
C SER A 84 -15.86 -14.92 -1.03
N ARG A 85 -15.30 -14.99 0.19
CA ARG A 85 -14.88 -16.25 0.80
C ARG A 85 -16.03 -17.23 1.00
N LEU A 86 -17.20 -16.74 1.42
CA LEU A 86 -18.40 -17.57 1.55
C LEU A 86 -18.84 -18.11 0.18
N PHE A 87 -18.87 -17.27 -0.85
CA PHE A 87 -19.22 -17.66 -2.21
C PHE A 87 -18.25 -18.72 -2.77
N LEU A 88 -16.93 -18.50 -2.63
CA LEU A 88 -15.90 -19.41 -3.13
C LEU A 88 -15.95 -20.80 -2.47
N ASN A 89 -16.27 -20.86 -1.18
CA ASN A 89 -16.44 -22.12 -0.46
C ASN A 89 -17.73 -22.88 -0.84
N LEU A 90 -18.80 -22.15 -1.16
CA LEU A 90 -20.07 -22.75 -1.61
C LEU A 90 -20.03 -23.16 -3.09
N PHE A 91 -19.17 -22.55 -3.90
CA PHE A 91 -19.11 -22.76 -5.33
C PHE A 91 -19.02 -24.24 -5.76
N PRO A 92 -18.13 -25.09 -5.20
CA PRO A 92 -18.05 -26.51 -5.59
C PRO A 92 -19.32 -27.29 -5.27
N ILE A 93 -19.98 -26.97 -4.16
CA ILE A 93 -21.17 -27.67 -3.68
C ILE A 93 -22.35 -27.35 -4.59
N LEU A 94 -22.50 -26.09 -4.96
CA LEU A 94 -23.61 -25.62 -5.80
C LEU A 94 -23.42 -25.98 -7.27
N PHE A 95 -22.22 -25.81 -7.81
CA PHE A 95 -21.96 -25.95 -9.24
C PHE A 95 -21.30 -27.27 -9.64
N GLY A 96 -20.69 -28.01 -8.69
CA GLY A 96 -20.08 -29.32 -8.94
C GLY A 96 -21.02 -30.32 -9.62
N PRO A 97 -22.26 -30.51 -9.13
CA PRO A 97 -23.24 -31.39 -9.78
C PRO A 97 -23.56 -30.98 -11.22
N SER A 98 -23.64 -29.68 -11.50
CA SER A 98 -23.87 -29.16 -12.85
C SER A 98 -22.70 -29.48 -13.79
N PHE A 99 -21.46 -29.34 -13.33
CA PHE A 99 -20.28 -29.75 -14.11
C PHE A 99 -20.25 -31.25 -14.38
N ALA A 100 -20.62 -32.07 -13.39
CA ALA A 100 -20.73 -33.52 -13.57
C ALA A 100 -21.83 -33.90 -14.58
N ASN A 101 -22.95 -33.18 -14.57
CA ASN A 101 -24.05 -33.39 -15.51
C ASN A 101 -23.66 -33.06 -16.96
N ILE A 102 -22.81 -32.05 -17.17
CA ILE A 102 -22.27 -31.72 -18.50
C ILE A 102 -21.38 -32.85 -19.04
N ALA A 103 -20.62 -33.51 -18.16
CA ALA A 103 -19.73 -34.61 -18.52
C ALA A 103 -20.42 -35.99 -18.55
N TYR A 104 -21.74 -36.04 -18.34
CA TYR A 104 -22.54 -37.27 -18.36
C TYR A 104 -22.95 -37.67 -19.78
N PRO A 105 -23.00 -38.97 -20.13
CA PRO A 105 -22.71 -40.14 -19.30
C PRO A 105 -21.24 -40.56 -19.28
N ASP A 106 -20.42 -40.01 -20.18
CA ASP A 106 -19.09 -40.58 -20.48
C ASP A 106 -18.14 -40.50 -19.29
N HIS A 107 -17.99 -39.31 -18.69
CA HIS A 107 -17.03 -39.06 -17.61
C HIS A 107 -17.53 -38.08 -16.54
N PRO A 108 -18.60 -38.39 -15.78
CA PRO A 108 -19.12 -37.50 -14.73
C PRO A 108 -18.09 -37.13 -13.65
N SER A 109 -17.15 -38.03 -13.37
CA SER A 109 -16.04 -37.80 -12.44
C SER A 109 -15.13 -36.64 -12.89
N ALA A 110 -14.92 -36.47 -14.20
CA ALA A 110 -14.13 -35.37 -14.74
C ALA A 110 -14.78 -34.00 -14.45
N GLY A 111 -16.12 -33.92 -14.45
CA GLY A 111 -16.84 -32.71 -14.08
C GLY A 111 -16.63 -32.31 -12.61
N TYR A 112 -16.63 -33.28 -11.69
CA TYR A 112 -16.32 -33.01 -10.28
C TYR A 112 -14.85 -32.59 -10.07
N VAL A 113 -13.91 -33.24 -10.76
CA VAL A 113 -12.50 -32.84 -10.73
C VAL A 113 -12.32 -31.41 -11.24
N LEU A 114 -12.98 -31.05 -12.34
CA LEU A 114 -12.95 -29.69 -12.88
C LEU A 114 -13.49 -28.66 -11.88
N ALA A 115 -14.60 -28.96 -11.20
CA ALA A 115 -15.17 -28.10 -10.16
C ALA A 115 -14.20 -27.86 -9.00
N LEU A 116 -13.47 -28.91 -8.57
CA LEU A 116 -12.44 -28.81 -7.55
C LEU A 116 -11.24 -27.98 -8.01
N VAL A 117 -10.74 -28.19 -9.22
CA VAL A 117 -9.63 -27.39 -9.78
C VAL A 117 -10.03 -25.92 -9.88
N TYR A 118 -11.26 -25.63 -10.34
CA TYR A 118 -11.75 -24.27 -10.46
C TYR A 118 -11.81 -23.56 -9.10
N SER A 119 -12.32 -24.25 -8.08
CA SER A 119 -12.34 -23.73 -6.71
C SER A 119 -10.94 -23.50 -6.15
N LEU A 120 -10.00 -24.42 -6.39
CA LEU A 120 -8.60 -24.25 -5.99
C LEU A 120 -8.00 -22.98 -6.61
N VAL A 121 -8.21 -22.76 -7.90
CA VAL A 121 -7.72 -21.57 -8.61
C VAL A 121 -8.33 -20.30 -8.03
N LEU A 122 -9.66 -20.26 -7.86
CA LEU A 122 -10.34 -19.07 -7.34
C LEU A 122 -9.96 -18.74 -5.89
N VAL A 123 -9.88 -19.75 -5.02
CA VAL A 123 -9.43 -19.55 -3.62
C VAL A 123 -7.98 -19.10 -3.58
N SER A 124 -7.12 -19.61 -4.45
CA SER A 124 -5.73 -19.15 -4.55
C SER A 124 -5.64 -17.68 -4.97
N LEU A 125 -6.47 -17.26 -5.93
CA LEU A 125 -6.54 -15.85 -6.35
C LEU A 125 -7.08 -14.93 -5.26
N ASP A 126 -8.08 -15.36 -4.48
CA ASP A 126 -8.60 -14.60 -3.33
C ASP A 126 -7.50 -14.40 -2.27
N ASN A 127 -6.72 -15.44 -1.97
CA ASN A 127 -5.60 -15.36 -1.04
C ASN A 127 -4.48 -14.42 -1.51
N ILE A 128 -4.17 -14.39 -2.81
CA ILE A 128 -3.17 -13.47 -3.37
C ILE A 128 -3.67 -12.02 -3.27
N GLN A 129 -4.94 -11.77 -3.61
CA GLN A 129 -5.55 -10.44 -3.49
C GLN A 129 -5.54 -9.94 -2.04
N ASP A 130 -5.79 -10.83 -1.09
CA ASP A 130 -5.73 -10.50 0.33
C ASP A 130 -4.34 -10.05 0.79
N GLN A 131 -3.27 -10.65 0.25
CA GLN A 131 -1.89 -10.23 0.52
C GLN A 131 -1.58 -8.88 -0.12
N LEU A 132 -2.02 -8.66 -1.37
CA LEU A 132 -1.79 -7.40 -2.10
C LEU A 132 -2.58 -6.20 -1.55
N GLU A 133 -3.61 -6.43 -0.74
CA GLU A 133 -4.47 -5.36 -0.26
C GLU A 133 -3.77 -4.38 0.68
N ASN A 134 -2.78 -4.84 1.43
CA ASN A 134 -2.01 -4.00 2.33
C ASN A 134 -0.52 -3.99 1.99
N PRO A 135 -0.05 -3.08 1.13
CA PRO A 135 1.34 -3.07 0.70
C PRO A 135 2.33 -2.56 1.78
N PHE A 136 1.86 -2.29 3.00
CA PHE A 136 2.61 -1.60 4.05
C PHE A 136 2.81 -2.43 5.34
N ASP A 137 2.24 -3.64 5.47
CA ASP A 137 2.42 -4.44 6.70
C ASP A 137 3.65 -5.34 6.70
N GLY A 138 4.35 -5.45 5.58
CA GLY A 138 5.51 -6.34 5.43
C GLY A 138 5.10 -7.81 5.32
N VAL A 139 3.83 -8.11 5.03
CA VAL A 139 3.26 -9.46 4.89
C VAL A 139 2.87 -9.72 3.45
N GLY A 140 3.81 -10.19 2.66
CA GLY A 140 3.57 -10.53 1.26
C GLY A 140 4.88 -10.59 0.50
N ALA A 141 4.89 -11.27 -0.63
CA ALA A 141 6.06 -11.24 -1.53
C ALA A 141 6.23 -9.87 -2.21
N ASP A 142 5.15 -9.10 -2.31
CA ASP A 142 5.05 -7.88 -3.12
C ASP A 142 4.90 -6.59 -2.28
N ASP A 143 5.33 -6.64 -1.02
CA ASP A 143 5.23 -5.53 -0.08
C ASP A 143 6.29 -4.44 -0.27
N LEU A 144 5.94 -3.20 0.12
CA LEU A 144 6.83 -2.05 0.01
C LEU A 144 7.89 -2.06 1.12
N ARG A 145 9.15 -1.90 0.71
CA ARG A 145 10.27 -1.64 1.63
C ARG A 145 10.39 -0.14 1.87
N LEU A 146 10.03 0.29 3.09
CA LEU A 146 10.08 1.70 3.49
C LEU A 146 11.31 2.04 4.35
N ASP A 147 12.12 1.04 4.72
CA ASP A 147 13.36 1.17 5.49
C ASP A 147 14.55 1.67 4.65
N VAL A 148 14.30 2.61 3.74
CA VAL A 148 15.26 3.11 2.76
C VAL A 148 15.97 4.39 3.21
N ALA A 149 15.72 4.84 4.44
CA ALA A 149 16.20 6.13 4.94
C ALA A 149 17.73 6.26 4.91
N ASP A 150 18.46 5.19 5.19
CA ASP A 150 19.92 5.17 5.18
C ASP A 150 20.47 5.19 3.75
N GLU A 151 19.92 4.34 2.88
CA GLU A 151 20.31 4.23 1.47
C GLU A 151 20.20 5.58 0.75
N TYR A 152 19.03 6.23 0.82
CA TYR A 152 18.82 7.52 0.16
C TYR A 152 19.65 8.64 0.77
N SER A 153 19.93 8.57 2.08
CA SER A 153 20.77 9.58 2.73
C SER A 153 22.23 9.48 2.32
N GLN A 154 22.71 8.29 1.96
CA GLN A 154 24.05 8.10 1.40
C GLN A 154 24.13 8.66 -0.03
N LEU A 155 23.17 8.31 -0.89
CA LEU A 155 23.12 8.78 -2.29
C LEU A 155 23.08 10.30 -2.41
N VAL A 156 22.35 10.99 -1.53
CA VAL A 156 22.30 12.46 -1.55
C VAL A 156 23.63 13.08 -1.11
N LYS A 157 24.37 12.47 -0.18
CA LYS A 157 25.69 12.98 0.24
C LYS A 157 26.73 12.85 -0.88
N GLU A 158 26.67 11.78 -1.66
CA GLU A 158 27.58 11.53 -2.77
C GLU A 158 27.36 12.49 -3.95
N ASN A 159 26.12 12.93 -4.20
CA ASN A 159 25.80 13.86 -5.29
C ASN A 159 26.02 15.35 -4.97
N VAL A 160 26.36 15.68 -3.72
CA VAL A 160 26.61 17.06 -3.27
C VAL A 160 28.11 17.36 -3.11
N GLN A 161 28.98 16.37 -3.34
CA GLN A 161 30.44 16.53 -3.46
C GLN A 161 30.84 16.74 -4.93
#